data_AF-R9A4S9-F1
#
_entry.id   AF-R9A4S9-F1
#
_cell.length_a   1.000
_cell.length_b   1.000
_cell.length_c   1.000
_cell.angle_alpha   90.00
_cell.angle_beta   90.00
_cell.angle_gamma   90.00
#
_symmetry.space_group_name_H-M   'P 1'
#
loop_
_entity.id
_entity.type
_entity.pdbx_description
1 polymer ?
#
loop_
_entity_poly.entity_id
_entity_poly.type
_entity_poly.pdbx_seq_one_letter_code
_entity_poly.pdbx_strand_id
1 'polypeptide(L)' 'MFFLGVLLWFVYGVLRSDFPIILANAVTIFFVSIILYYKLTTEEKT' A
#
# COMPACT_ATOMS: atom_id res chain seq x y z
N MET A 1 -6.27 0.72 9.46
CA MET A 1 -7.16 -0.20 8.71
C MET A 1 -6.92 -0.15 7.19
N PHE A 2 -6.77 1.01 6.55
CA PHE A 2 -6.60 1.13 5.08
C PHE A 2 -5.43 0.32 4.49
N PHE A 3 -4.22 0.44 5.04
CA PHE A 3 -3.04 -0.28 4.54
C PHE A 3 -3.21 -1.81 4.56
N LEU A 4 -3.82 -2.34 5.62
CA LEU A 4 -4.05 -3.79 5.76
C LEU A 4 -4.98 -4.32 4.67
N GLY A 5 -6.04 -3.57 4.33
CA GLY A 5 -6.98 -3.94 3.28
C GLY A 5 -6.34 -4.00 1.90
N VAL A 6 -5.54 -2.97 1.55
CA VAL A 6 -4.81 -2.92 0.27
C VAL A 6 -3.79 -4.05 0.18
N LEU A 7 -3.12 -4.38 1.29
CA LEU A 7 -2.14 -5.45 1.35
C LEU A 7 -2.80 -6.84 1.18
N LEU A 8 -3.97 -7.07 1.79
CA LEU A 8 -4.76 -8.28 1.56
C LEU A 8 -5.24 -8.40 0.11
N TRP A 9 -5.74 -7.32 -0.50
CA TRP A 9 -6.18 -7.31 -1.90
C TRP A 9 -5.03 -7.53 -2.88
N PHE A 10 -3.84 -7.00 -2.58
CA PHE A 10 -2.64 -7.27 -3.36
C PHE A 10 -2.27 -8.76 -3.33
N VAL A 11 -2.21 -9.36 -2.13
CA VAL A 11 -1.93 -10.80 -1.97
C VAL A 11 -3.00 -11.65 -2.68
N TYR A 12 -4.27 -11.26 -2.57
CA TYR A 12 -5.35 -11.90 -3.30
C TYR A 12 -5.15 -11.84 -4.81
N GLY A 13 -4.80 -10.67 -5.36
CA GLY A 13 -4.52 -10.48 -6.78
C GLY A 13 -3.37 -11.37 -7.26
N VAL A 14 -2.29 -11.49 -6.47
CA VAL A 14 -1.17 -12.40 -6.77
C VAL A 14 -1.63 -13.86 -6.79
N LEU A 15 -2.38 -14.30 -5.79
CA LEU A 15 -2.93 -15.67 -5.74
C LEU A 15 -3.86 -15.98 -6.92
N ARG A 16 -4.61 -14.97 -7.39
CA ARG A 16 -5.54 -15.08 -8.53
C ARG A 16 -4.84 -14.88 -9.89
N SER A 17 -3.56 -14.47 -9.91
CA SER A 17 -2.85 -13.99 -11.12
C SER A 17 -3.61 -12.88 -11.86
N ASP A 18 -4.31 -12.01 -11.13
CA ASP A 18 -5.09 -10.90 -11.67
C ASP A 18 -4.23 -9.65 -11.79
N PHE A 19 -3.71 -9.44 -13.00
CA PHE A 19 -2.78 -8.34 -13.30
C PHE A 19 -3.37 -6.94 -13.00
N PRO A 20 -4.63 -6.62 -13.38
CA PRO A 20 -5.28 -5.37 -12.98
C PRO A 20 -5.29 -5.11 -11.47
N ILE A 21 -5.69 -6.11 -10.67
CA ILE A 21 -5.75 -5.98 -9.20
C ILE A 21 -4.37 -5.77 -8.61
N ILE A 22 -3.38 -6.53 -9.08
CA ILE A 22 -1.98 -6.42 -8.63
C ILE A 22 -1.46 -5.00 -8.90
N LEU A 23 -1.64 -4.49 -10.13
CA LEU A 23 -1.11 -3.19 -10.54
C LEU A 23 -1.76 -2.04 -9.75
N ALA A 24 -3.08 -2.04 -9.60
CA ALA A 24 -3.80 -1.00 -8.88
C ALA A 24 -3.40 -0.94 -7.38
N ASN A 25 -3.32 -2.11 -6.73
CA ASN A 25 -2.95 -2.17 -5.31
C ASN A 25 -1.46 -1.87 -5.09
N ALA A 26 -0.56 -2.26 -6.02
CA ALA A 26 0.86 -1.92 -5.96
C ALA A 26 1.09 -0.40 -5.99
N VAL A 27 0.44 0.31 -6.91
CA VAL A 27 0.52 1.78 -7.00
C VAL A 27 -0.02 2.43 -5.72
N THR A 28 -1.10 1.89 -5.17
CA THR A 28 -1.67 2.37 -3.90
C THR A 28 -0.69 2.20 -2.73
N ILE A 29 -0.03 1.05 -2.63
CA ILE A 29 0.99 0.79 -1.60
C ILE A 29 2.18 1.76 -1.74
N PHE A 30 2.61 2.05 -2.97
CA PHE A 30 3.68 3.02 -3.23
C PHE A 30 3.34 4.43 -2.74
N PHE A 31 2.14 4.93 -3.01
CA PHE A 31 1.75 6.24 -2.49
C PHE A 31 1.59 6.25 -0.97
N VAL A 32 1.00 5.19 -0.40
CA VAL A 32 0.84 5.09 1.05
C VAL A 32 2.20 5.02 1.75
N SER A 33 3.19 4.33 1.20
CA SER A 33 4.52 4.26 1.82
C SER A 33 5.20 5.63 1.84
N ILE A 34 5.07 6.44 0.78
CA ILE A 34 5.57 7.82 0.74
C ILE A 34 4.89 8.67 1.81
N ILE A 35 3.56 8.61 1.90
CA ILE A 35 2.79 9.37 2.90
C ILE A 35 3.18 8.95 4.32
N LEU A 36 3.31 7.64 4.55
CA LEU A 36 3.69 7.09 5.85
C LEU A 36 5.10 7.51 6.24
N TYR A 37 6.04 7.49 5.29
CA TYR A 37 7.41 7.95 5.47
C TYR A 37 7.43 9.42 5.92
N TYR A 38 6.77 10.31 5.18
CA TYR A 38 6.68 11.73 5.57
C TYR A 38 6.02 11.90 6.93
N LYS A 39 4.92 11.18 7.19
CA LYS A 39 4.23 11.26 8.48
C LYS A 39 5.16 10.86 9.63
N LEU A 40 5.88 9.74 9.51
CA LEU A 40 6.81 9.27 10.54
C LEU A 40 7.98 10.23 10.73
N THR A 41 8.60 10.69 9.65
CA THR A 41 9.75 11.62 9.70
C THR A 41 9.37 13.02 10.22
N THR A 42 8.15 13.49 9.96
CA THR A 42 7.67 14.79 10.45
C THR A 42 7.27 14.71 11.93
N GLU A 43 6.63 13.63 12.38
CA GLU A 43 6.23 13.45 13.78
C GLU A 43 7.44 13.19 14.70
N GLU A 44 8.53 12.58 14.22
CA GLU A 44 9.76 12.34 15.00
C GLU A 44 10.51 13.65 15.36
N LYS A 45 10.20 14.76 14.69
CA LYS A 45 10.91 16.05 14.85
C LYS A 45 10.19 17.09 15.72
N THR A 46 9.15 16.72 16.47
CA THR A 46 8.41 17.62 17.37
C THR A 46 8.48 17.12 18.80
#